data_AF-A0A7S1EDA3-F1
#
_entry.id   AF-A0A7S1EDA3-F1
#
_cell.length_a   1.000
_cell.length_b   1.000
_cell.length_c   1.000
_cell.angle_alpha   90.00
_cell.angle_beta   90.00
_cell.angle_gamma   90.00
#
_symmetry.space_group_name_H-M   'P 1'
#
loop_
_entity.id
_entity.type
_entity.pdbx_description
1 polymer ?
#
loop_
_entity_poly.entity_id
_entity_poly.type
_entity_poly.pdbx_seq_one_letter_code
_entity_poly.pdbx_strand_id
1 'polypeptide(L)'
;MSGSNSSARGSASPEPLSFAVHSLPDPRIATQQRAGRLKMLLVLALCAAPVIASYFTFYVVQPRGQAYGELITPAVEMPADLPLSDLNGQAVAPASLRGQWLLI
;
A
#
# COMPACT_ATOMS: atom_id res chain seq x y z
N MET A 1 -72.53 -13.89 9.04
CA MET A 1 -71.26 -14.65 9.20
C MET A 1 -70.74 -14.95 7.79
N SER A 2 -69.86 -14.09 7.26
CA SER A 2 -69.29 -14.23 5.91
C SER A 2 -67.78 -14.10 6.03
N GLY A 3 -67.09 -15.23 6.00
CA GLY A 3 -65.63 -15.30 5.97
C GLY A 3 -65.20 -15.66 4.55
N SER A 4 -64.79 -14.65 3.77
CA SER A 4 -64.18 -14.84 2.46
C SER A 4 -62.74 -15.34 2.62
N ASN A 5 -62.49 -16.61 2.32
CA ASN A 5 -61.12 -17.14 2.19
C ASN A 5 -60.58 -16.81 0.79
N SER A 6 -59.80 -15.73 0.70
CA SER A 6 -58.92 -15.45 -0.44
C SER A 6 -57.84 -16.52 -0.52
N SER A 7 -57.96 -17.45 -1.47
CA SER A 7 -56.87 -18.35 -1.85
C SER A 7 -55.83 -17.55 -2.64
N ALA A 8 -54.76 -17.16 -1.96
CA ALA A 8 -53.54 -16.69 -2.62
C ALA A 8 -53.02 -17.83 -3.50
N ARG A 9 -52.91 -17.55 -4.80
CA ARG A 9 -52.42 -18.48 -5.81
C ARG A 9 -50.92 -18.69 -5.56
N GLY A 10 -50.58 -19.74 -4.82
CA GLY A 10 -49.21 -20.14 -4.59
C GLY A 10 -48.58 -20.56 -5.91
N SER A 11 -47.68 -19.72 -6.44
CA SER A 11 -46.72 -20.13 -7.46
C SER A 11 -45.66 -21.02 -6.80
N ALA A 12 -46.07 -22.22 -6.38
CA ALA A 12 -45.17 -23.23 -5.89
C ALA A 12 -44.46 -23.84 -7.11
N SER A 13 -43.23 -23.40 -7.36
CA SER A 13 -42.32 -24.18 -8.20
C SER A 13 -42.16 -25.57 -7.58
N PRO A 14 -42.07 -26.65 -8.38
CA PRO A 14 -42.02 -28.01 -7.85
C PRO A 14 -40.76 -28.19 -7.01
N GLU A 15 -40.92 -28.18 -5.69
CA GLU A 15 -39.86 -28.50 -4.74
C GLU A 15 -39.68 -30.03 -4.73
N PRO A 16 -38.48 -30.55 -5.03
CA PRO A 16 -38.26 -31.98 -5.09
C PRO A 16 -38.37 -32.60 -3.69
N LEU A 17 -39.25 -33.59 -3.52
CA LEU A 17 -39.41 -34.39 -2.30
C LEU A 17 -38.08 -35.09 -1.97
N SER A 18 -37.39 -34.61 -0.94
CA SER A 18 -36.12 -35.17 -0.46
C SER A 18 -36.38 -36.32 0.51
N PHE A 19 -35.98 -37.54 0.13
CA PHE A 19 -35.97 -38.73 0.99
C PHE A 19 -34.62 -38.97 1.67
N ALA A 20 -33.65 -38.08 1.48
CA ALA A 20 -32.36 -38.13 2.16
C ALA A 20 -32.46 -37.46 3.53
N VAL A 21 -31.89 -38.09 4.56
CA VAL A 21 -31.77 -37.54 5.92
C VAL A 21 -30.92 -36.25 5.93
N HIS A 22 -30.11 -36.03 4.90
CA HIS A 22 -29.33 -34.82 4.68
C HIS A 22 -29.85 -34.10 3.43
N SER A 23 -30.16 -32.81 3.58
CA SER A 23 -30.54 -31.95 2.47
C SER A 23 -29.38 -31.80 1.49
N LEU A 24 -29.69 -31.81 0.19
CA LEU A 24 -28.71 -31.52 -0.85
C LEU A 24 -28.25 -30.07 -0.69
N PRO A 25 -26.93 -29.79 -0.79
CA PRO A 25 -26.42 -28.42 -0.71
C PRO A 25 -27.10 -27.53 -1.75
N ASP A 26 -27.63 -26.39 -1.31
CA ASP A 26 -28.23 -25.42 -2.22
C ASP A 26 -27.16 -24.89 -3.21
N PRO A 27 -27.34 -25.04 -4.53
CA PRO A 27 -26.37 -24.57 -5.53
C PRO A 27 -26.08 -23.06 -5.44
N ARG A 28 -26.98 -22.27 -4.84
CA ARG A 28 -26.75 -20.84 -4.57
C ARG A 28 -25.60 -20.63 -3.57
N ILE A 29 -25.44 -21.52 -2.60
CA ILE A 29 -24.35 -21.47 -1.60
C ILE A 29 -23.00 -21.71 -2.28
N ALA A 30 -22.91 -22.65 -3.22
CA ALA A 30 -21.67 -22.89 -3.96
C ALA A 30 -21.21 -21.66 -4.76
N THR A 31 -22.16 -20.90 -5.31
CA THR A 31 -21.89 -19.67 -6.05
C THR A 31 -21.43 -18.55 -5.11
N GLN A 32 -22.08 -18.40 -3.95
CA GLN A 32 -21.69 -17.46 -2.90
C GLN A 32 -20.29 -17.76 -2.33
N GLN A 33 -19.94 -19.03 -2.17
CA GLN A 33 -18.62 -19.44 -1.70
C GLN A 33 -17.49 -19.04 -2.65
N ARG A 34 -17.68 -19.19 -3.97
CA ARG A 34 -16.70 -18.73 -4.98
C ARG A 34 -16.49 -17.21 -4.90
N ALA A 35 -17.58 -16.46 -4.81
CA ALA A 35 -17.52 -15.00 -4.65
C ALA A 35 -16.81 -14.60 -3.34
N GLY A 36 -17.05 -15.32 -2.24
CA GLY A 36 -16.38 -15.10 -0.96
C GLY A 36 -14.87 -15.36 -1.02
N ARG A 37 -14.43 -16.44 -1.67
CA ARG A 37 -13.00 -16.74 -1.87
C ARG A 37 -12.31 -15.67 -2.72
N LEU A 38 -12.97 -15.20 -3.78
CA LEU A 38 -12.45 -14.14 -4.64
C LEU A 38 -12.28 -12.82 -3.86
N LYS A 39 -13.24 -12.49 -2.98
CA LYS A 39 -13.13 -11.36 -2.06
C LYS A 39 -11.94 -11.51 -1.11
N MET A 40 -11.74 -12.69 -0.51
CA MET A 40 -10.59 -12.94 0.37
C MET A 40 -9.24 -12.82 -0.35
N LEU A 41 -9.15 -13.27 -1.60
CA LEU A 41 -7.95 -13.08 -2.43
C LEU A 41 -7.70 -11.60 -2.74
N LEU A 42 -8.75 -10.83 -2.99
CA LEU A 42 -8.64 -9.38 -3.20
C LEU A 42 -8.11 -8.67 -1.94
N VAL A 43 -8.60 -9.04 -0.76
CA VAL A 43 -8.09 -8.49 0.51
C VAL A 43 -6.63 -8.87 0.71
N LEU A 44 -6.27 -10.14 0.50
CA LEU A 44 -4.89 -10.60 0.59
C LEU A 44 -3.98 -9.83 -0.38
N ALA A 45 -4.40 -9.68 -1.63
CA ALA A 45 -3.67 -8.92 -2.63
C ALA A 45 -3.50 -7.46 -2.21
N LEU A 46 -4.53 -6.82 -1.69
CA LEU A 46 -4.48 -5.43 -1.24
C LEU A 46 -3.52 -5.25 -0.04
N CYS A 47 -3.49 -6.19 0.89
CA CYS A 47 -2.57 -6.17 2.04
C CYS A 47 -1.13 -6.47 1.63
N ALA A 48 -0.91 -7.36 0.66
CA ALA A 48 0.44 -7.72 0.19
C ALA A 48 1.00 -6.73 -0.85
N ALA A 49 0.14 -6.05 -1.60
CA ALA A 49 0.51 -5.09 -2.63
C ALA A 49 1.52 -4.02 -2.18
N PRO A 50 1.35 -3.31 -1.04
CA PRO A 50 2.29 -2.26 -0.66
C PRO A 50 3.71 -2.78 -0.37
N VAL A 51 3.84 -3.98 0.21
CA VAL A 51 5.14 -4.59 0.50
C VAL A 51 5.85 -4.99 -0.80
N ILE A 52 5.11 -5.65 -1.70
CA ILE A 52 5.64 -6.05 -3.02
C ILE A 52 6.06 -4.81 -3.82
N ALA A 53 5.24 -3.76 -3.82
CA ALA A 53 5.53 -2.52 -4.54
C ALA A 53 6.79 -1.82 -4.00
N SER A 54 6.97 -1.77 -2.68
CA SER A 54 8.18 -1.21 -2.05
C SER A 54 9.44 -1.94 -2.50
N TYR A 55 9.41 -3.28 -2.42
CA TYR A 55 10.53 -4.11 -2.83
C TYR A 55 10.82 -3.98 -4.33
N PHE A 56 9.77 -4.02 -5.16
CA PHE A 56 9.91 -3.85 -6.61
C PHE A 56 10.52 -2.50 -6.98
N THR A 57 10.11 -1.42 -6.32
CA THR A 57 10.66 -0.09 -6.57
C THR A 57 12.16 -0.03 -6.25
N PHE A 58 12.58 -0.66 -5.16
CA PHE A 58 14.00 -0.69 -4.77
C PHE A 58 14.86 -1.50 -5.76
N TYR A 59 14.42 -2.69 -6.16
CA TYR A 59 15.23 -3.60 -6.98
C TYR A 59 15.09 -3.41 -8.49
N VAL A 60 13.96 -2.87 -8.97
CA VAL A 60 13.67 -2.78 -10.41
C VAL A 60 13.69 -1.34 -10.92
N VAL A 61 13.11 -0.41 -10.16
CA VAL A 61 13.08 1.00 -10.57
C VAL A 61 14.41 1.69 -10.25
N GLN A 62 15.23 1.11 -9.36
CA GLN A 62 16.54 1.61 -8.88
C GLN A 62 16.60 3.13 -8.99
N PRO A 63 15.87 3.86 -8.13
CA PRO A 63 15.84 5.32 -8.22
C PRO A 63 17.28 5.82 -8.12
N ARG A 64 17.85 6.27 -9.25
CA ARG A 64 19.17 6.89 -9.29
C ARG A 64 19.03 8.25 -8.63
N GLY A 65 19.15 8.27 -7.31
CA GLY A 65 19.42 9.48 -6.57
C GLY A 65 20.80 9.96 -6.97
N GLN A 66 20.86 11.11 -7.64
CA GLN A 66 22.14 11.78 -7.87
C GLN A 66 22.54 12.33 -6.50
N ALA A 67 23.72 11.94 -6.00
CA ALA A 67 24.23 12.54 -4.78
C ALA A 67 24.46 14.04 -5.06
N TYR A 68 23.85 14.92 -4.27
CA TYR A 68 24.03 16.37 -4.40
C TYR A 68 25.43 16.84 -3.95
N GLY A 69 26.27 15.91 -3.46
CA GLY A 69 27.65 16.17 -3.09
C GLY A 69 28.50 14.94 -3.34
N GLU A 70 29.76 15.17 -3.74
CA GLU A 70 30.78 14.14 -3.89
C GLU A 70 31.80 14.31 -2.76
N LEU A 71 32.30 13.19 -2.21
CA LEU A 71 33.34 13.25 -1.19
C LEU A 71 34.62 13.83 -1.79
N ILE A 72 35.06 14.97 -1.27
CA ILE A 72 36.36 15.55 -1.61
C ILE A 72 37.44 14.58 -1.15
N THR A 73 38.07 13.89 -2.11
CA THR A 73 39.10 12.88 -1.85
C THR A 73 40.32 13.20 -2.73
N PRO A 74 41.52 13.42 -2.16
CA PRO A 74 41.86 13.43 -0.74
C PRO A 74 41.29 14.65 0.01
N ALA A 75 41.12 14.54 1.33
CA ALA A 75 40.70 15.65 2.16
C ALA A 75 41.75 16.77 2.11
N VAL A 76 41.41 17.90 1.49
CA VAL A 76 42.26 19.10 1.42
C VAL A 76 41.92 20.00 2.60
N GLU A 77 42.92 20.69 3.15
CA GLU A 77 42.68 21.74 4.13
C GLU A 77 41.75 22.81 3.53
N MET A 78 40.80 23.29 4.34
CA MET A 78 39.81 24.25 3.87
C MET A 78 40.48 25.57 3.47
N PRO A 79 40.23 26.09 2.24
CA PRO A 79 40.84 27.33 1.78
C PRO A 79 40.51 28.50 2.71
N ALA A 80 41.50 29.32 3.05
CA ALA A 80 41.33 30.47 3.95
C ALA A 80 40.47 31.59 3.34
N ASP A 81 40.35 31.57 2.02
CA ASP A 81 39.66 32.53 1.15
C ASP A 81 38.29 32.04 0.67
N LEU A 82 37.78 30.92 1.23
CA LEU A 82 36.44 30.44 0.88
C LEU A 82 35.39 31.49 1.31
N PRO A 83 34.56 32.00 0.38
CA PRO A 83 33.57 33.02 0.70
C PRO A 83 32.38 32.38 1.41
N LEU A 84 32.39 32.35 2.74
CA LEU A 84 31.22 31.97 3.53
C LEU A 84 30.40 33.21 3.88
N SER A 85 29.09 33.07 3.77
CA SER A 85 28.11 34.06 4.23
C SER A 85 27.20 33.41 5.26
N ASP A 86 26.87 34.13 6.34
CA ASP A 86 25.83 33.69 7.25
C ASP A 86 24.43 33.87 6.63
N LEU A 87 23.40 33.44 7.34
CA LEU A 87 22.00 33.61 6.91
C LEU A 87 21.59 35.08 6.78
N ASN A 88 22.33 36.00 7.39
CA ASN A 88 22.13 37.45 7.32
C ASN A 88 22.99 38.12 6.22
N GLY A 89 23.70 37.34 5.41
CA GLY A 89 24.58 37.83 4.34
C GLY A 89 25.90 38.46 4.81
N GLN A 90 26.27 38.30 6.07
CA GLN A 90 27.55 38.77 6.60
C GLN A 90 28.68 37.79 6.23
N ALA A 91 29.82 38.33 5.83
CA ALA A 91 31.00 37.52 5.51
C ALA A 91 31.55 36.87 6.78
N VAL A 92 31.73 35.54 6.75
CA VAL A 92 32.30 34.76 7.84
C VAL A 92 33.63 34.18 7.40
N ALA A 93 34.67 34.40 8.20
CA ALA A 93 35.98 33.82 7.93
C ALA A 93 35.95 32.30 8.19
N PRO A 94 36.43 31.44 7.27
CA PRO A 94 36.50 30.00 7.49
C PRO A 94 37.28 29.62 8.76
N ALA A 95 38.27 30.44 9.13
CA ALA A 95 39.08 30.26 10.33
C ALA A 95 38.28 30.36 11.64
N SER A 96 37.16 31.11 11.68
CA SER A 96 36.33 31.20 12.89
C SER A 96 35.52 29.92 13.13
N LEU A 97 35.42 29.05 12.13
CA LEU A 97 34.65 27.81 12.17
C LEU A 97 35.57 26.58 12.37
N ARG A 98 36.85 26.78 12.69
CA ARG A 98 37.74 25.67 13.03
C ARG A 98 37.20 24.89 14.22
N GLY A 99 37.15 23.56 14.10
CA GLY A 99 36.65 22.67 15.13
C GLY A 99 35.13 22.47 15.10
N GLN A 100 34.43 23.05 14.13
CA GLN A 100 33.02 22.77 13.87
C GLN A 100 32.85 21.87 12.63
N TRP A 101 31.80 21.05 12.65
CA TRP A 101 31.40 20.25 11.50
C TRP A 101 30.71 21.16 10.48
N LEU A 102 31.32 21.30 9.30
CA LEU A 102 30.77 22.07 8.18
C LEU A 102 30.23 21.12 7.11
N LEU A 103 28.99 21.34 6.71
CA LEU A 103 28.38 20.72 5.53
C LEU A 103 28.35 21.80 4.45
N ILE A 104 29.08 21.58 3.37
CA ILE A 104 29.30 22.54 2.27
C ILE A 104 28.80 21.92 0.98
#